data_AF-A0A2S8SDZ4-F1
#
_entry.id   AF-A0A2S8SDZ4-F1
#
_cell.length_a   1.000
_cell.length_b   1.000
_cell.length_c   1.000
_cell.angle_alpha   90.00
_cell.angle_beta   90.00
_cell.angle_gamma   90.00
#
_symmetry.space_group_name_H-M   'P 1'
#
loop_
_entity.id
_entity.type
_entity.pdbx_description
1 polymer ?
#
loop_
_entity_poly.entity_id
_entity_poly.type
_entity_poly.pdbx_seq_one_letter_code
_entity_poly.pdbx_strand_id
1 'polypeptide(L)'
;MWRFALALLATPAFGGDIPGAAAWLAQNTAPPLELRSAGSYTVSGGAIIVADPLIYAPHPNWVWIKVPDGKARLYLMIDPETDRVSKAALVFSDAAPVCGHDETTVGASTGLAAFLDRADAAELDTTGNEFADTGKDIYNDWFHERISHASFRGKVLPLPKGGEVAMTTTGWGDGGYPVASLSDANGKIVAVYADFMGRNAEGTWLLPKECAK
;
A
#
# COMPACT_ATOMS: atom_id res chain seq x y z
N MET A 1 29.89 35.96 -28.11
CA MET A 1 29.54 35.93 -26.67
C MET A 1 28.24 35.15 -26.52
N TRP A 2 28.30 33.90 -26.05
CA TRP A 2 27.11 33.08 -25.77
C TRP A 2 26.85 33.08 -24.26
N ARG A 3 25.63 33.45 -23.87
CA ARG A 3 25.16 33.35 -22.49
C ARG A 3 24.46 32.00 -22.33
N PHE A 4 25.05 31.10 -21.56
CA PHE A 4 24.34 29.94 -21.02
C PHE A 4 23.38 30.44 -19.93
N ALA A 5 22.08 30.29 -20.16
CA ALA A 5 21.08 30.42 -19.10
C ALA A 5 21.08 29.11 -18.29
N LEU A 6 21.56 29.18 -17.05
CA LEU A 6 21.47 28.11 -16.08
C LEU A 6 20.01 28.06 -15.60
N ALA A 7 19.22 27.11 -16.11
CA ALA A 7 17.90 26.84 -15.56
C ALA A 7 18.09 26.11 -14.22
N LEU A 8 17.94 26.84 -13.11
CA LEU A 8 17.72 26.21 -11.80
C LEU A 8 16.38 25.47 -11.87
N LEU A 9 16.44 24.14 -11.99
CA LEU A 9 15.31 23.28 -11.68
C LEU A 9 15.09 23.37 -10.18
N ALA A 10 14.10 24.17 -9.76
CA ALA A 10 13.64 24.18 -8.38
C ALA A 10 13.01 22.81 -8.09
N THR A 11 13.72 21.95 -7.36
CA THR A 11 13.12 20.77 -6.74
C THR A 11 12.02 21.25 -5.79
N PRO A 12 10.77 20.77 -5.91
CA PRO A 12 9.74 21.11 -4.95
C PRO A 12 10.20 20.66 -3.57
N ALA A 13 10.25 21.60 -2.64
CA ALA A 13 10.52 21.32 -1.24
C ALA A 13 9.27 20.66 -0.66
N PHE A 14 9.32 19.34 -0.47
CA PHE A 14 8.32 18.63 0.31
C PHE A 14 8.49 19.03 1.78
N GLY A 15 7.54 19.80 2.31
CA GLY A 15 7.52 20.23 3.71
C GLY A 15 7.10 19.07 4.61
N GLY A 16 8.06 18.53 5.36
CA GLY A 16 7.94 17.35 6.23
C GLY A 16 8.86 16.24 5.71
N ASP A 17 9.74 15.71 6.56
CA ASP A 17 10.68 14.65 6.18
C ASP A 17 9.89 13.46 5.62
N ILE A 18 10.01 13.23 4.31
CA ILE A 18 9.43 12.06 3.65
C ILE A 18 10.19 10.83 4.14
N PRO A 19 9.51 9.79 4.66
CA PRO A 19 10.18 8.57 5.09
C PRO A 19 11.03 7.96 3.97
N GLY A 20 12.21 7.42 4.31
CA GLY A 20 13.15 6.90 3.32
C GLY A 20 12.55 5.92 2.32
N ALA A 21 11.65 5.05 2.75
CA ALA A 21 10.94 4.12 1.87
C ALA A 21 9.97 4.82 0.89
N ALA A 22 9.22 5.82 1.36
CA ALA A 22 8.32 6.59 0.51
C ALA A 22 9.10 7.44 -0.52
N ALA A 23 10.23 8.01 -0.09
CA ALA A 23 11.15 8.72 -0.98
C ALA A 23 11.75 7.79 -2.04
N TRP A 24 12.16 6.58 -1.66
CA TRP A 24 12.69 5.59 -2.59
C TRP A 24 11.66 5.20 -3.66
N LEU A 25 10.41 4.93 -3.26
CA LEU A 25 9.33 4.58 -4.21
C LEU A 25 9.07 5.71 -5.21
N ALA A 26 9.01 6.95 -4.74
CA ALA A 26 8.79 8.12 -5.59
C ALA A 26 9.97 8.36 -6.57
N GLN A 27 11.21 8.17 -6.13
CA GLN A 27 12.40 8.35 -6.97
C GLN A 27 12.60 7.25 -8.02
N ASN A 28 12.12 6.05 -7.75
CA ASN A 28 12.31 4.90 -8.64
C ASN A 28 11.16 4.68 -9.62
N THR A 29 10.12 5.53 -9.58
CA THR A 29 8.97 5.48 -10.49
C THR A 29 9.01 6.61 -11.53
N ALA A 30 8.51 6.34 -12.74
CA ALA A 30 8.28 7.31 -13.79
C ALA A 30 6.89 7.05 -14.43
N PRO A 31 6.04 8.07 -14.66
CA PRO A 31 6.24 9.48 -14.34
C PRO A 31 6.27 9.75 -12.81
N PRO A 32 6.68 10.95 -12.38
CA PRO A 32 6.63 11.33 -10.97
C PRO A 32 5.21 11.21 -10.40
N LEU A 33 5.11 10.66 -9.19
CA LEU A 33 3.84 10.46 -8.49
C LEU A 33 3.68 11.46 -7.35
N GLU A 34 2.44 11.86 -7.06
CA GLU A 34 2.10 12.60 -5.85
C GLU A 34 2.15 11.65 -4.64
N LEU A 35 2.95 11.98 -3.64
CA LEU A 35 2.98 11.24 -2.38
C LEU A 35 1.96 11.79 -1.39
N ARG A 36 1.10 10.92 -0.83
CA ARG A 36 0.08 11.29 0.15
C ARG A 36 0.06 10.31 1.33
N SER A 37 0.03 10.83 2.55
CA SER A 37 -0.23 10.02 3.75
C SER A 37 -1.73 9.75 3.90
N ALA A 38 -2.12 8.49 4.10
CA ALA A 38 -3.52 8.04 4.17
C ALA A 38 -3.94 7.54 5.57
N GLY A 39 -3.03 7.53 6.54
CA GLY A 39 -3.36 7.23 7.94
C GLY A 39 -2.25 6.47 8.65
N SER A 40 -2.39 6.33 9.96
CA SER A 40 -1.55 5.44 10.77
C SER A 40 -2.28 4.13 10.98
N TYR A 41 -1.54 3.03 10.96
CA TYR A 41 -2.05 1.68 11.14
C TYR A 41 -1.15 0.97 12.17
N THR A 42 -1.72 0.18 13.07
CA THR A 42 -0.94 -0.54 14.08
C THR A 42 -0.90 -2.01 13.74
N VAL A 43 0.30 -2.55 13.50
CA VAL A 43 0.49 -3.98 13.28
C VAL A 43 0.69 -4.69 14.60
N SER A 44 -0.06 -5.77 14.80
CA SER A 44 0.07 -6.70 15.91
C SER A 44 0.42 -8.11 15.44
N GLY A 45 1.40 -8.74 16.07
CA GLY A 45 1.79 -10.13 15.80
C GLY A 45 2.82 -10.30 14.68
N GLY A 46 3.47 -9.23 14.25
CA GLY A 46 4.71 -9.24 13.48
C GLY A 46 4.59 -9.73 12.05
N ALA A 47 3.38 -9.72 11.49
CA ALA A 47 3.13 -10.14 10.11
C ALA A 47 1.89 -9.46 9.54
N ILE A 48 1.92 -9.22 8.23
CA ILE A 48 0.77 -8.72 7.46
C ILE A 48 0.54 -9.57 6.21
N ILE A 49 -0.65 -9.46 5.65
CA ILE A 49 -0.98 -9.85 4.28
C ILE A 49 -1.41 -8.62 3.48
N VAL A 50 -1.38 -8.75 2.16
CA VAL A 50 -2.06 -7.82 1.25
C VAL A 50 -3.11 -8.61 0.49
N ALA A 51 -4.37 -8.18 0.59
CA ALA A 51 -5.50 -8.88 0.00
C ALA A 51 -6.55 -7.88 -0.50
N ASP A 52 -7.45 -8.35 -1.38
CA ASP A 52 -8.70 -7.65 -1.63
C ASP A 52 -9.62 -7.81 -0.41
N PRO A 53 -9.99 -6.71 0.28
CA PRO A 53 -10.73 -6.78 1.54
C PRO A 53 -12.20 -7.22 1.38
N LEU A 54 -12.79 -7.13 0.19
CA LEU A 54 -14.21 -7.44 -0.01
C LEU A 54 -14.48 -8.90 -0.37
N ILE A 55 -13.44 -9.60 -0.84
CA ILE A 55 -13.49 -11.03 -1.17
C ILE A 55 -12.49 -11.83 -0.33
N TYR A 56 -11.95 -11.23 0.72
CA TYR A 56 -11.04 -11.91 1.62
C TYR A 56 -11.73 -13.11 2.28
N ALA A 57 -11.03 -14.24 2.26
CA ALA A 57 -11.37 -15.42 3.04
C ALA A 57 -10.06 -16.08 3.53
N PRO A 58 -10.00 -16.62 4.75
CA PRO A 58 -8.83 -17.34 5.23
C PRO A 58 -8.47 -18.51 4.31
N HIS A 59 -7.19 -18.57 3.93
CA HIS A 59 -6.66 -19.62 3.05
C HIS A 59 -5.25 -20.00 3.50
N PRO A 60 -4.90 -21.31 3.55
CA PRO A 60 -3.58 -21.76 4.02
C PRO A 60 -2.41 -21.26 3.17
N ASN A 61 -2.67 -20.88 1.92
CA ASN A 61 -1.65 -20.39 0.99
C ASN A 61 -1.43 -18.87 1.03
N TRP A 62 -2.07 -18.14 1.96
CA TRP A 62 -1.77 -16.71 2.11
C TRP A 62 -0.31 -16.51 2.52
N VAL A 63 0.40 -15.65 1.79
CA VAL A 63 1.77 -15.26 2.09
C VAL A 63 1.76 -14.18 3.17
N TRP A 64 2.07 -14.59 4.40
CA TRP A 64 2.24 -13.68 5.53
C TRP A 64 3.65 -13.09 5.52
N ILE A 65 3.76 -11.80 5.24
CA ILE A 65 5.03 -11.06 5.19
C ILE A 65 5.39 -10.68 6.62
N LYS A 66 6.54 -11.13 7.11
CA LYS A 66 7.04 -10.75 8.43
C LYS A 66 7.36 -9.27 8.43
N VAL A 67 6.90 -8.52 9.42
CA VAL A 67 7.13 -7.07 9.55
C VAL A 67 7.36 -6.70 11.02
N PRO A 68 7.87 -5.49 11.32
CA PRO A 68 7.94 -5.01 12.69
C PRO A 68 6.55 -4.89 13.32
N ASP A 69 6.46 -5.21 14.62
CA ASP A 69 5.30 -4.86 15.44
C ASP A 69 5.23 -3.35 15.69
N GLY A 70 4.02 -2.84 15.83
CA GLY A 70 3.75 -1.47 16.25
C GLY A 70 3.27 -0.56 15.12
N LYS A 71 3.58 0.74 15.25
CA LYS A 71 3.01 1.76 14.37
C LYS A 71 3.66 1.73 12.99
N ALA A 72 2.80 1.74 11.98
CA ALA A 72 3.13 2.01 10.59
C ALA A 72 2.27 3.15 10.05
N ARG A 73 2.64 3.68 8.88
CA ARG A 73 1.89 4.71 8.17
C ARG A 73 1.59 4.26 6.76
N LEU A 74 0.33 4.36 6.37
CA LEU A 74 -0.10 4.12 5.00
C LEU A 74 0.23 5.34 4.14
N TYR A 75 0.98 5.12 3.08
CA TYR A 75 1.25 6.09 2.03
C TYR A 75 0.68 5.63 0.70
N LEU A 76 0.18 6.58 -0.07
CA LEU A 76 -0.29 6.40 -1.44
C LEU A 76 0.62 7.21 -2.36
N MET A 77 0.97 6.62 -3.50
CA MET A 77 1.60 7.32 -4.60
C MET A 77 0.60 7.40 -5.74
N ILE A 78 0.15 8.60 -6.04
CA ILE A 78 -0.98 8.89 -6.93
C ILE A 78 -0.45 9.46 -8.23
N ASP A 79 -0.93 8.93 -9.36
CA ASP A 79 -0.64 9.49 -10.68
C ASP A 79 -1.40 10.82 -10.83
N PRO A 80 -0.71 11.96 -11.00
CA PRO A 80 -1.35 13.27 -11.08
C PRO A 80 -2.18 13.46 -12.37
N GLU A 81 -1.94 12.67 -13.43
CA GLU A 81 -2.68 12.80 -14.68
C GLU A 81 -4.02 12.06 -14.62
N THR A 82 -4.05 10.89 -13.97
CA THR A 82 -5.25 10.04 -13.90
C THR A 82 -5.95 10.09 -12.55
N ASP A 83 -5.32 10.69 -11.53
CA ASP A 83 -5.76 10.68 -10.13
C ASP A 83 -6.01 9.26 -9.60
N ARG A 84 -5.25 8.29 -10.10
CA ARG A 84 -5.31 6.87 -9.69
C ARG A 84 -4.16 6.54 -8.75
N VAL A 85 -4.41 5.64 -7.81
CA VAL A 85 -3.33 5.10 -6.99
C VAL A 85 -2.44 4.23 -7.88
N SER A 86 -1.16 4.58 -7.95
CA SER A 86 -0.15 3.78 -8.63
C SER A 86 0.48 2.79 -7.66
N LYS A 87 0.74 3.20 -6.42
CA LYS A 87 1.33 2.36 -5.37
C LYS A 87 0.72 2.69 -4.03
N ALA A 88 0.63 1.69 -3.16
CA ALA A 88 0.34 1.88 -1.75
C ALA A 88 1.42 1.20 -0.93
N ALA A 89 1.87 1.86 0.14
CA ALA A 89 2.95 1.36 0.99
C ALA A 89 2.61 1.52 2.46
N LEU A 90 2.80 0.46 3.22
CA LEU A 90 2.80 0.49 4.67
C LEU A 90 4.23 0.69 5.15
N VAL A 91 4.54 1.86 5.72
CA VAL A 91 5.89 2.28 6.11
C VAL A 91 6.06 2.20 7.63
N PHE A 92 7.09 1.47 8.07
CA PHE A 92 7.39 1.18 9.49
C PHE A 92 8.52 2.06 10.05
N SER A 93 9.36 2.64 9.18
CA SER A 93 10.53 3.41 9.59
C SER A 93 10.89 4.48 8.55
N ASP A 94 11.56 5.54 9.00
CA ASP A 94 12.11 6.59 8.14
C ASP A 94 13.46 6.21 7.52
N ALA A 95 14.05 5.08 7.92
CA ALA A 95 15.33 4.61 7.38
C ALA A 95 15.25 4.38 5.85
N ALA A 96 16.34 4.72 5.15
CA ALA A 96 16.44 4.54 3.71
C ALA A 96 16.57 3.05 3.36
N PRO A 97 15.77 2.52 2.41
CA PRO A 97 15.91 1.16 1.95
C PRO A 97 17.14 1.01 1.06
N VAL A 98 17.82 -0.12 1.16
CA VAL A 98 18.99 -0.47 0.32
C VAL A 98 18.75 -1.71 -0.53
N CYS A 99 17.79 -2.54 -0.14
CA CYS A 99 17.38 -3.75 -0.83
C CYS A 99 15.92 -4.09 -0.49
N GLY A 100 15.41 -5.18 -1.05
CA GLY A 100 14.08 -5.70 -0.76
C GLY A 100 13.92 -7.14 -1.25
N HIS A 101 12.67 -7.58 -1.29
CA HIS A 101 12.29 -8.90 -1.79
C HIS A 101 10.94 -8.79 -2.51
N ASP A 102 10.76 -9.51 -3.62
CA ASP A 102 9.45 -9.74 -4.24
C ASP A 102 8.71 -10.83 -3.45
N GLU A 103 7.72 -10.42 -2.64
CA GLU A 103 7.11 -11.30 -1.64
C GLU A 103 6.00 -12.16 -2.24
N THR A 104 5.09 -11.54 -2.98
CA THR A 104 3.89 -12.19 -3.49
C THR A 104 3.18 -11.34 -4.54
N THR A 105 2.03 -11.81 -5.02
CA THR A 105 1.12 -11.07 -5.89
C THR A 105 -0.25 -11.01 -5.23
N VAL A 106 -0.80 -9.80 -5.08
CA VAL A 106 -2.18 -9.60 -4.60
C VAL A 106 -3.15 -9.58 -5.79
N GLY A 107 -4.21 -10.36 -5.71
CA GLY A 107 -5.36 -10.23 -6.60
C GLY A 107 -6.33 -9.16 -6.07
N ALA A 108 -6.70 -8.18 -6.90
CA ALA A 108 -7.59 -7.08 -6.51
C ALA A 108 -8.88 -7.05 -7.36
N SER A 109 -9.70 -8.09 -7.24
CA SER A 109 -10.88 -8.29 -8.09
C SER A 109 -11.96 -7.22 -7.97
N THR A 110 -12.04 -6.54 -6.83
CA THR A 110 -12.98 -5.43 -6.60
C THR A 110 -12.38 -4.05 -6.88
N GLY A 111 -11.12 -4.01 -7.33
CA GLY A 111 -10.37 -2.76 -7.49
C GLY A 111 -9.90 -2.15 -6.17
N LEU A 112 -9.88 -2.95 -5.09
CA LEU A 112 -9.40 -2.58 -3.77
C LEU A 112 -8.24 -3.50 -3.35
N ALA A 113 -7.35 -2.95 -2.53
CA ALA A 113 -6.33 -3.71 -1.82
C ALA A 113 -6.25 -3.21 -0.38
N ALA A 114 -5.90 -4.09 0.54
CA ALA A 114 -5.75 -3.79 1.95
C ALA A 114 -4.53 -4.47 2.54
N PHE A 115 -3.82 -3.76 3.42
CA PHE A 115 -2.85 -4.36 4.33
C PHE A 115 -3.59 -4.76 5.61
N LEU A 116 -3.43 -6.01 6.04
CA LEU A 116 -4.07 -6.56 7.22
C LEU A 116 -3.04 -7.32 8.05
N ASP A 117 -2.97 -7.04 9.35
CA ASP A 117 -2.34 -7.94 10.29
C ASP A 117 -3.22 -9.18 10.55
N ARG A 118 -2.76 -10.09 11.43
CA ARG A 118 -3.50 -11.32 11.70
C ARG A 118 -4.83 -11.07 12.43
N ALA A 119 -4.86 -10.12 13.34
CA ALA A 119 -6.04 -9.83 14.13
C ALA A 119 -7.11 -9.16 13.26
N ASP A 120 -6.72 -8.18 12.46
CA ASP A 120 -7.60 -7.46 11.55
C ASP A 120 -8.10 -8.36 10.41
N ALA A 121 -7.27 -9.26 9.90
CA ALA A 121 -7.72 -10.25 8.92
C ALA A 121 -8.77 -11.21 9.51
N ALA A 122 -8.57 -11.69 10.74
CA ALA A 122 -9.53 -12.56 11.41
C ALA A 122 -10.85 -11.85 11.72
N GLU A 123 -10.78 -10.57 12.11
CA GLU A 123 -11.95 -9.73 12.35
C GLU A 123 -12.71 -9.41 11.06
N LEU A 124 -11.99 -9.15 9.95
CA LEU A 124 -12.59 -8.94 8.64
C LEU A 124 -13.38 -10.17 8.18
N ASP A 125 -12.80 -11.38 8.31
CA ASP A 125 -13.48 -12.64 8.01
C ASP A 125 -14.70 -12.86 8.91
N THR A 126 -14.53 -12.67 10.23
CA THR A 126 -15.62 -12.82 11.20
C THR A 126 -16.78 -11.88 10.87
N THR A 127 -16.50 -10.60 10.64
CA THR A 127 -17.50 -9.60 10.24
C THR A 127 -18.18 -9.98 8.92
N GLY A 128 -17.41 -10.42 7.92
CA GLY A 128 -17.94 -10.84 6.63
C GLY A 128 -18.94 -11.99 6.74
N ASN A 129 -18.58 -13.03 7.51
CA ASN A 129 -19.44 -14.18 7.75
C ASN A 129 -20.73 -13.81 8.51
N GLU A 130 -20.62 -12.97 9.54
CA GLU A 130 -21.80 -12.54 10.29
C GLU A 130 -22.77 -11.69 9.46
N PHE A 131 -22.25 -10.82 8.59
CA PHE A 131 -23.09 -10.04 7.68
C PHE A 131 -23.81 -10.99 6.73
N ALA A 132 -23.09 -11.94 6.13
CA ALA A 132 -23.66 -12.94 5.24
C ALA A 132 -24.79 -13.76 5.91
N ASP A 133 -24.61 -14.17 7.17
CA ASP A 133 -25.63 -14.89 7.95
C ASP A 133 -26.94 -14.10 8.16
N THR A 134 -26.88 -12.76 8.06
CA THR A 134 -28.04 -11.88 8.16
C THR A 134 -28.57 -11.38 6.81
N GLY A 135 -28.04 -11.90 5.70
CA GLY A 135 -28.39 -11.47 4.34
C GLY A 135 -27.85 -10.08 3.98
N LYS A 136 -26.83 -9.62 4.70
CA LYS A 136 -26.10 -8.37 4.49
C LYS A 136 -24.74 -8.65 3.84
N ASP A 137 -24.06 -7.61 3.39
CA ASP A 137 -22.68 -7.73 2.93
C ASP A 137 -21.80 -6.57 3.44
N ILE A 138 -20.54 -6.87 3.76
CA ILE A 138 -19.65 -5.90 4.38
C ILE A 138 -19.38 -4.69 3.49
N TYR A 139 -19.55 -4.83 2.17
CA TYR A 139 -19.43 -3.70 1.27
C TYR A 139 -20.62 -2.75 1.43
N ASN A 140 -21.83 -3.17 1.09
CA ASN A 140 -23.02 -2.31 1.09
C ASN A 140 -23.38 -1.81 2.49
N ASP A 141 -23.22 -2.66 3.51
CA ASP A 141 -23.66 -2.35 4.88
C ASP A 141 -22.57 -1.69 5.75
N TRP A 142 -21.31 -1.61 5.30
CA TRP A 142 -20.25 -0.95 6.06
C TRP A 142 -19.31 -0.08 5.24
N PHE A 143 -18.65 -0.65 4.23
CA PHE A 143 -17.63 0.08 3.49
C PHE A 143 -18.20 1.11 2.52
N HIS A 144 -19.39 0.89 1.94
CA HIS A 144 -19.96 1.73 0.90
C HIS A 144 -20.02 3.20 1.33
N GLU A 145 -20.58 3.51 2.50
CA GLU A 145 -20.63 4.89 3.02
C GLU A 145 -19.24 5.51 3.26
N ARG A 146 -18.21 4.67 3.46
CA ARG A 146 -16.84 5.10 3.76
C ARG A 146 -15.97 5.29 2.52
N ILE A 147 -16.26 4.55 1.44
CA ILE A 147 -15.39 4.46 0.26
C ILE A 147 -16.07 4.82 -1.07
N SER A 148 -17.40 4.99 -1.11
CA SER A 148 -18.15 5.27 -2.36
C SER A 148 -18.00 6.70 -2.90
N HIS A 149 -17.31 7.58 -2.18
CA HIS A 149 -17.05 8.93 -2.66
C HIS A 149 -16.01 8.93 -3.78
N ALA A 150 -16.25 9.71 -4.85
CA ALA A 150 -15.37 9.79 -6.03
C ALA A 150 -13.91 10.16 -5.71
N SER A 151 -13.64 10.71 -4.52
CA SER A 151 -12.32 11.10 -4.04
C SER A 151 -11.61 10.04 -3.18
N PHE A 152 -12.22 8.88 -2.91
CA PHE A 152 -11.57 7.84 -2.13
C PHE A 152 -10.38 7.26 -2.91
N ARG A 153 -9.19 7.34 -2.32
CA ARG A 153 -7.94 6.77 -2.86
C ARG A 153 -7.39 5.72 -1.91
N GLY A 154 -7.46 6.00 -0.62
CA GLY A 154 -7.13 5.05 0.42
C GLY A 154 -7.16 5.72 1.79
N LYS A 155 -7.41 4.92 2.82
CA LYS A 155 -7.45 5.34 4.21
C LYS A 155 -7.33 4.12 5.12
N VAL A 156 -6.87 4.35 6.35
CA VAL A 156 -7.08 3.39 7.43
C VAL A 156 -8.52 3.52 7.94
N LEU A 157 -9.30 2.45 7.83
CA LEU A 157 -10.73 2.40 8.15
C LEU A 157 -10.99 1.46 9.33
N PRO A 158 -11.90 1.81 10.26
CA PRO A 158 -12.25 0.90 11.34
C PRO A 158 -13.12 -0.26 10.85
N LEU A 159 -12.94 -1.43 11.46
CA LEU A 159 -13.86 -2.57 11.33
C LEU A 159 -15.00 -2.48 12.36
N PRO A 160 -16.17 -3.09 12.11
CA PRO A 160 -17.36 -2.92 12.95
C PRO A 160 -17.20 -3.27 14.42
N LYS A 161 -16.44 -4.31 14.77
CA LYS A 161 -16.28 -4.76 16.17
C LYS A 161 -14.91 -4.46 16.78
N GLY A 162 -14.13 -3.59 16.14
CA GLY A 162 -12.76 -3.27 16.53
C GLY A 162 -11.77 -3.70 15.45
N GLY A 163 -10.52 -3.22 15.54
CA GLY A 163 -9.56 -3.42 14.46
C GLY A 163 -9.69 -2.41 13.32
N GLU A 164 -8.77 -2.49 12.37
CA GLU A 164 -8.62 -1.53 11.28
C GLU A 164 -8.22 -2.21 9.97
N VAL A 165 -8.52 -1.55 8.84
CA VAL A 165 -8.08 -1.97 7.50
C VAL A 165 -7.36 -0.81 6.85
N ALA A 166 -6.08 -0.99 6.55
CA ALA A 166 -5.31 -0.04 5.73
C ALA A 166 -5.65 -0.25 4.25
N MET A 167 -6.74 0.37 3.80
CA MET A 167 -7.37 0.13 2.49
C MET A 167 -6.95 1.17 1.46
N THR A 168 -6.82 0.76 0.21
CA THR A 168 -6.59 1.61 -0.96
C THR A 168 -7.42 1.13 -2.15
N THR A 169 -7.77 2.03 -3.06
CA THR A 169 -8.12 1.63 -4.42
C THR A 169 -6.86 1.20 -5.15
N THR A 170 -6.99 0.26 -6.09
CA THR A 170 -5.89 -0.06 -7.01
C THR A 170 -5.86 0.91 -8.19
N GLY A 171 -6.98 1.56 -8.53
CA GLY A 171 -7.06 2.49 -9.65
C GLY A 171 -7.05 1.85 -11.06
N TRP A 172 -6.66 0.57 -11.16
CA TRP A 172 -6.46 -0.14 -12.43
C TRP A 172 -7.39 -1.36 -12.63
N GLY A 173 -8.21 -1.68 -11.62
CA GLY A 173 -9.25 -2.72 -11.70
C GLY A 173 -8.75 -4.11 -11.31
N ASP A 174 -9.45 -5.13 -11.81
CA ASP A 174 -9.13 -6.55 -11.59
C ASP A 174 -7.77 -6.90 -12.21
N GLY A 175 -6.93 -7.57 -11.41
CA GLY A 175 -5.56 -7.88 -11.79
C GLY A 175 -4.75 -8.47 -10.64
N GLY A 176 -3.59 -9.02 -11.01
CA GLY A 176 -2.55 -9.45 -10.08
C GLY A 176 -1.44 -8.41 -10.00
N TYR A 177 -1.16 -7.92 -8.81
CA TYR A 177 -0.23 -6.83 -8.56
C TYR A 177 0.88 -7.28 -7.62
N PRO A 178 2.17 -7.03 -7.94
CA PRO A 178 3.26 -7.47 -7.08
C PRO A 178 3.23 -6.73 -5.75
N VAL A 179 3.61 -7.46 -4.70
CA VAL A 179 3.78 -6.98 -3.34
C VAL A 179 5.21 -7.25 -2.95
N ALA A 180 5.95 -6.21 -2.58
CA ALA A 180 7.35 -6.31 -2.25
C ALA A 180 7.64 -5.66 -0.89
N SER A 181 8.66 -6.18 -0.20
CA SER A 181 9.19 -5.58 1.02
C SER A 181 10.47 -4.79 0.72
N LEU A 182 10.74 -3.78 1.54
CA LEU A 182 11.95 -2.96 1.49
C LEU A 182 12.67 -3.05 2.83
N SER A 183 13.99 -3.20 2.79
CA SER A 183 14.84 -3.34 3.98
C SER A 183 15.97 -2.30 4.01
N ASP A 184 16.32 -1.86 5.22
CA ASP A 184 17.45 -0.97 5.48
C ASP A 184 18.81 -1.70 5.42
N ALA A 185 19.90 -0.95 5.62
CA ALA A 185 21.26 -1.48 5.63
C ALA A 185 21.56 -2.53 6.72
N ASN A 186 20.69 -2.63 7.74
CA ASN A 186 20.80 -3.64 8.81
C ASN A 186 19.90 -4.86 8.55
N GLY A 187 19.24 -4.92 7.38
CA GLY A 187 18.31 -5.99 7.04
C GLY A 187 16.96 -5.88 7.76
N LYS A 188 16.60 -4.72 8.31
CA LYS A 188 15.28 -4.51 8.92
C LYS A 188 14.29 -4.04 7.87
N ILE A 189 13.10 -4.63 7.85
CA ILE A 189 12.02 -4.17 6.97
C ILE A 189 11.57 -2.77 7.39
N VAL A 190 11.58 -1.85 6.43
CA VAL A 190 11.16 -0.45 6.59
C VAL A 190 9.83 -0.15 5.90
N ALA A 191 9.45 -0.95 4.90
CA ALA A 191 8.13 -0.86 4.27
C ALA A 191 7.73 -2.16 3.57
N VAL A 192 6.43 -2.32 3.34
CA VAL A 192 5.85 -3.25 2.37
C VAL A 192 4.96 -2.45 1.43
N TYR A 193 5.03 -2.69 0.13
CA TYR A 193 4.22 -1.96 -0.86
C TYR A 193 3.60 -2.89 -1.89
N ALA A 194 2.47 -2.46 -2.44
CA ALA A 194 1.83 -3.03 -3.62
C ALA A 194 1.98 -2.05 -4.80
N ASP A 195 2.31 -2.56 -5.98
CA ASP A 195 2.45 -1.77 -7.22
C ASP A 195 1.32 -2.09 -8.21
N PHE A 196 0.47 -1.10 -8.49
CA PHE A 196 -0.72 -1.26 -9.32
C PHE A 196 -0.54 -0.80 -10.78
N MET A 197 0.50 -0.02 -11.06
CA MET A 197 0.73 0.58 -12.38
C MET A 197 2.05 0.13 -13.03
N GLY A 198 3.00 -0.32 -12.21
CA GLY A 198 4.37 -0.50 -12.62
C GLY A 198 5.24 0.75 -12.42
N ARG A 199 6.52 0.58 -12.72
CA ARG A 199 7.58 1.57 -12.69
C ARG A 199 7.48 2.62 -13.78
N ASN A 200 6.96 2.25 -14.97
CA ASN A 200 7.03 3.03 -16.19
C ASN A 200 5.84 2.77 -17.13
N ALA A 201 5.70 3.59 -18.18
CA ALA A 201 4.63 3.50 -19.17
C ALA A 201 4.65 2.18 -19.95
N GLU A 202 5.78 1.48 -19.97
CA GLU A 202 5.95 0.16 -20.56
C GLU A 202 5.35 -0.97 -19.68
N GLY A 203 4.85 -0.65 -18.48
CA GLY A 203 4.24 -1.63 -17.58
C GLY A 203 5.26 -2.54 -16.88
N THR A 204 6.52 -2.12 -16.79
CA THR A 204 7.54 -2.89 -16.04
C THR A 204 7.27 -2.70 -14.55
N TRP A 205 7.10 -3.76 -13.77
CA TRP A 205 6.91 -3.63 -12.31
C TRP A 205 8.08 -2.95 -11.62
N LEU A 206 7.80 -2.12 -10.61
CA LEU A 206 8.83 -1.67 -9.69
C LEU A 206 9.11 -2.79 -8.70
N LEU A 207 10.20 -3.52 -8.89
CA LEU A 207 10.71 -4.51 -7.95
C LEU A 207 12.03 -4.01 -7.33
N PRO A 208 12.26 -4.25 -6.03
CA PRO A 208 13.49 -3.83 -5.39
C PRO A 208 14.66 -4.71 -5.83
N LYS A 209 15.88 -4.21 -5.65
CA LYS A 209 17.05 -5.06 -5.73
C LYS A 209 17.02 -6.06 -4.57
N GLU A 210 17.18 -7.35 -4.88
CA GLU A 210 17.25 -8.42 -3.89
C GLU A 210 18.31 -8.17 -2.81
N CYS A 211 17.94 -8.42 -1.55
CA CYS A 211 18.88 -8.40 -0.43
C CYS A 211 19.93 -9.52 -0.58
N ALA A 212 21.18 -9.22 -0.24
CA ALA A 212 22.22 -10.25 -0.20
C ALA A 212 21.89 -11.27 0.90
N LYS A 213 21.99 -12.56 0.57
CA LYS A 213 21.82 -13.66 1.52
C LYS A 213 23.03 -13.81 2.43
#